data_AF-A0A7K4AN23-F1
#
_entry.id   AF-A0A7K4AN23-F1
#
_cell.length_a   1.000
_cell.length_b   1.000
_cell.length_c   1.000
_cell.angle_alpha   90.00
_cell.angle_beta   90.00
_cell.angle_gamma   90.00
#
_symmetry.space_group_name_H-M   'P 1'
#
loop_
_entity.id
_entity.type
_entity.pdbx_description
1 polymer ?
#
loop_
_entity_poly.entity_id
_entity_poly.type
_entity_poly.pdbx_seq_one_letter_code
_entity_poly.pdbx_strand_id
1 'polypeptide(L)'
;MDFDDLEDVLNEGWRQLISNGEGPITKNDNAFELCATFIDKGSALFKVISRYDDILADVVQRPGYKAGDTLRLILPFLKAYGVTDSSMLDFSRKNILIMPGARKTMRFVQEFMSSFVVATSYEHYISAVCDAIGFPMENVYCTALNMDAVRMNQWEADSLKKIAHEIAGMPVPRIPENATCLDDLSPQDRAVVRRL
;
A
#
# COMPACT_ATOMS: atom_id res chain seq x y z
N MET A 1 -0.49 -28.61 -22.44
CA MET A 1 0.14 -27.48 -23.16
C MET A 1 1.60 -27.77 -23.08
N ASP A 2 2.14 -28.25 -24.19
CA ASP A 2 3.56 -28.54 -24.32
C ASP A 2 4.28 -27.22 -24.56
N PHE A 3 5.33 -26.98 -23.76
CA PHE A 3 6.09 -25.74 -23.73
C PHE A 3 7.39 -25.84 -24.56
N ASP A 4 7.48 -26.84 -25.44
CA ASP A 4 8.71 -27.15 -26.18
C ASP A 4 9.13 -25.99 -27.11
N ASP A 5 8.17 -25.19 -27.59
CA ASP A 5 8.45 -24.00 -28.43
C ASP A 5 8.99 -22.78 -27.64
N LEU A 6 9.06 -22.84 -26.30
CA LEU A 6 9.64 -21.74 -25.52
C LEU A 6 11.17 -21.80 -25.48
N GLU A 7 11.80 -22.97 -25.62
CA GLU A 7 13.26 -23.10 -25.48
C GLU A 7 14.04 -22.27 -26.51
N ASP A 8 13.57 -22.25 -27.76
CA ASP A 8 14.21 -21.45 -28.83
C ASP A 8 14.00 -19.95 -28.66
N VAL A 9 12.88 -19.55 -28.06
CA VAL A 9 12.59 -18.15 -27.76
C VAL A 9 13.37 -17.69 -26.52
N LEU A 10 13.74 -18.57 -25.59
CA LEU A 10 14.41 -18.24 -24.33
C LEU A 10 15.90 -17.83 -24.47
N ASN A 11 16.53 -18.06 -25.63
CA ASN A 11 17.98 -17.92 -25.80
C ASN A 11 18.50 -16.53 -26.26
N GLU A 12 17.64 -15.53 -26.51
CA GLU A 12 18.08 -14.25 -27.13
C GLU A 12 18.01 -12.98 -26.26
N GLY A 13 17.93 -13.06 -24.93
CA GLY A 13 18.12 -11.87 -24.10
C GLY A 13 17.82 -12.00 -22.61
N TRP A 14 18.26 -11.02 -21.82
CA TRP A 14 17.94 -10.91 -20.40
C TRP A 14 16.47 -10.53 -20.22
N ARG A 15 15.65 -11.49 -19.81
CA ARG A 15 14.21 -11.28 -19.56
C ARG A 15 13.98 -11.00 -18.10
N GLN A 16 13.17 -9.97 -17.85
CA GLN A 16 12.76 -9.59 -16.50
C GLN A 16 11.24 -9.52 -16.40
N LEU A 17 10.69 -10.05 -15.31
CA LEU A 17 9.34 -9.77 -14.87
C LEU A 17 9.39 -8.82 -13.69
N ILE A 18 8.62 -7.74 -13.74
CA ILE A 18 8.42 -6.84 -12.60
C ILE A 18 6.93 -6.79 -12.31
N SER A 19 6.53 -7.20 -11.10
CA SER A 19 5.13 -7.27 -10.70
C SER A 19 4.86 -6.43 -9.46
N ASN A 20 3.63 -5.91 -9.34
CA ASN A 20 3.16 -5.36 -8.07
C ASN A 20 2.75 -6.48 -7.10
N GLY A 21 2.84 -6.23 -5.80
CA GLY A 21 2.38 -7.16 -4.77
C GLY A 21 0.85 -7.21 -4.65
N GLU A 22 0.22 -6.05 -4.55
CA GLU A 22 -1.24 -5.92 -4.42
C GLU A 22 -1.91 -5.84 -5.81
N GLY A 23 -2.92 -6.67 -6.05
CA GLY A 23 -3.58 -6.83 -7.34
C GLY A 23 -3.11 -8.07 -8.11
N PRO A 24 -1.86 -8.11 -8.64
CA PRO A 24 -1.37 -9.27 -9.37
C PRO A 24 -1.11 -10.52 -8.50
N ILE A 25 -0.53 -10.34 -7.30
CA ILE A 25 -0.13 -11.46 -6.43
C ILE A 25 -1.16 -11.68 -5.31
N THR A 26 -1.67 -10.59 -4.73
CA THR A 26 -2.59 -10.64 -3.58
C THR A 26 -3.85 -9.82 -3.84
N LYS A 27 -4.97 -10.23 -3.21
CA LYS A 27 -6.26 -9.51 -3.27
C LYS A 27 -6.36 -8.38 -2.25
N ASN A 28 -5.51 -8.41 -1.23
CA ASN A 28 -5.59 -7.49 -0.11
C ASN A 28 -5.27 -6.06 -0.55
N ASP A 29 -5.83 -5.11 0.21
CA ASP A 29 -5.31 -3.76 0.33
C ASP A 29 -4.76 -3.65 1.76
N ASN A 30 -3.46 -3.91 1.92
CA ASN A 30 -2.89 -4.08 3.26
C ASN A 30 -2.96 -2.77 4.07
N ALA A 31 -2.84 -1.63 3.41
CA ALA A 31 -2.89 -0.34 4.09
C ALA A 31 -4.31 -0.04 4.60
N PHE A 32 -5.34 -0.30 3.78
CA PHE A 32 -6.74 -0.21 4.20
C PHE A 32 -7.06 -1.18 5.33
N GLU A 33 -6.65 -2.44 5.19
CA GLU A 33 -6.95 -3.52 6.13
C GLU A 33 -6.31 -3.27 7.50
N LEU A 34 -5.07 -2.78 7.55
CA LEU A 34 -4.41 -2.38 8.79
C LEU A 34 -5.18 -1.25 9.48
N CYS A 35 -5.53 -0.19 8.75
CA CYS A 35 -6.33 0.90 9.29
C CYS A 35 -7.67 0.40 9.82
N ALA A 36 -8.41 -0.35 9.01
CA ALA A 36 -9.72 -0.91 9.37
C ALA A 36 -9.66 -1.79 10.63
N THR A 37 -8.54 -2.47 10.86
CA THR A 37 -8.36 -3.39 11.99
C THR A 37 -7.93 -2.67 13.27
N PHE A 38 -6.95 -1.76 13.18
CA PHE A 38 -6.26 -1.24 14.36
C PHE A 38 -6.72 0.15 14.80
N ILE A 39 -7.40 0.90 13.94
CA ILE A 39 -7.79 2.29 14.20
C ILE A 39 -9.31 2.37 14.37
N ASP A 40 -9.78 3.04 15.42
CA ASP A 40 -11.21 3.34 15.53
C ASP A 40 -11.67 4.20 14.34
N LYS A 41 -12.75 3.77 13.68
CA LYS A 41 -13.21 4.30 12.37
C LYS A 41 -12.13 4.30 11.28
N GLY A 42 -11.17 3.39 11.35
CA GLY A 42 -10.01 3.34 10.46
C GLY A 42 -10.35 3.18 8.97
N SER A 43 -11.43 2.46 8.62
CA SER A 43 -11.88 2.37 7.23
C SER A 43 -12.34 3.72 6.66
N ALA A 44 -12.94 4.58 7.48
CA ALA A 44 -13.38 5.91 7.06
C ALA A 44 -12.18 6.87 6.96
N LEU A 45 -11.30 6.83 7.98
CA LEU A 45 -10.02 7.56 7.96
C LEU A 45 -9.21 7.26 6.69
N PHE A 46 -9.00 5.98 6.38
CA PHE A 46 -8.21 5.57 5.23
C PHE A 46 -8.77 6.10 3.93
N LYS A 47 -10.08 6.03 3.71
CA LYS A 47 -10.71 6.50 2.47
C LYS A 47 -10.49 8.00 2.23
N VAL A 48 -10.53 8.80 3.29
CA VAL A 48 -10.27 10.25 3.19
C VAL A 48 -8.78 10.52 2.90
N ILE A 49 -7.87 9.85 3.62
CA ILE A 49 -6.42 10.01 3.42
C ILE A 49 -5.98 9.50 2.04
N SER A 50 -6.47 8.34 1.60
CA SER A 50 -6.16 7.77 0.29
C SER A 50 -6.62 8.67 -0.84
N ARG A 51 -7.82 9.25 -0.70
CA ARG A 51 -8.30 10.21 -1.69
C ARG A 51 -7.52 11.52 -1.68
N TYR A 52 -7.01 11.94 -0.52
CA TYR A 52 -6.12 13.09 -0.41
C TYR A 52 -4.77 12.82 -1.09
N ASP A 53 -4.21 11.62 -0.94
CA ASP A 53 -3.01 11.16 -1.67
C ASP A 53 -3.23 11.25 -3.19
N ASP A 54 -4.34 10.71 -3.72
CA ASP A 54 -4.70 10.81 -5.13
C ASP A 54 -4.75 12.28 -5.61
N ILE A 55 -5.35 13.18 -4.82
CA ILE A 55 -5.42 14.61 -5.16
C ILE A 55 -4.02 15.23 -5.19
N LEU A 56 -3.19 14.95 -4.19
CA LEU A 56 -1.83 15.51 -4.14
C LEU A 56 -0.93 14.98 -5.26
N ALA A 57 -1.06 13.71 -5.60
CA ALA A 57 -0.26 13.05 -6.62
C ALA A 57 -0.72 13.40 -8.04
N ASP A 58 -2.02 13.28 -8.34
CA ASP A 58 -2.51 13.29 -9.71
C ASP A 58 -3.09 14.65 -10.13
N VAL A 59 -3.71 15.38 -9.20
CA VAL A 59 -4.36 16.67 -9.49
C VAL A 59 -3.45 17.85 -9.21
N VAL A 60 -2.83 17.88 -8.03
CA VAL A 60 -1.91 18.96 -7.63
C VAL A 60 -0.52 18.74 -8.21
N GLN A 61 -0.14 17.48 -8.42
CA GLN A 61 1.22 17.06 -8.78
C GLN A 61 2.25 17.72 -7.87
N ARG A 62 1.99 17.63 -6.56
CA ARG A 62 2.78 18.32 -5.53
C ARG A 62 4.27 17.96 -5.69
N PRO A 63 5.18 18.95 -5.83
CA PRO A 63 6.60 18.66 -6.03
C PRO A 63 7.18 17.76 -4.94
N GLY A 64 7.82 16.67 -5.35
CA GLY A 64 8.43 15.68 -4.45
C GLY A 64 7.45 14.72 -3.77
N TYR A 65 6.16 14.78 -4.07
CA TYR A 65 5.14 13.84 -3.61
C TYR A 65 4.96 12.70 -4.63
N LYS A 66 4.59 11.51 -4.17
CA LYS A 66 4.42 10.32 -5.02
C LYS A 66 3.09 9.64 -4.73
N ALA A 67 2.43 9.14 -5.75
CA ALA A 67 1.25 8.29 -5.59
C ALA A 67 1.58 7.06 -4.71
N GLY A 68 0.67 6.72 -3.81
CA GLY A 68 0.87 5.66 -2.82
C GLY A 68 1.49 6.14 -1.50
N ASP A 69 1.71 7.45 -1.34
CA ASP A 69 2.14 8.05 -0.08
C ASP A 69 1.06 7.95 1.02
N THR A 70 -0.16 7.48 0.69
CA THR A 70 -1.18 7.05 1.66
C THR A 70 -0.55 6.22 2.79
N LEU A 71 0.29 5.23 2.45
CA LEU A 71 0.94 4.37 3.44
C LEU A 71 1.85 5.18 4.38
N ARG A 72 2.52 6.21 3.90
CA ARG A 72 3.33 7.08 4.75
C ARG A 72 2.44 7.95 5.65
N LEU A 73 1.32 8.45 5.13
CA LEU A 73 0.41 9.34 5.85
C LEU A 73 -0.34 8.64 7.00
N ILE A 74 -0.61 7.34 6.88
CA ILE A 74 -1.36 6.60 7.92
C ILE A 74 -0.51 6.16 9.13
N LEU A 75 0.82 6.11 8.99
CA LEU A 75 1.73 5.59 10.03
C LEU A 75 1.59 6.26 11.39
N PRO A 76 1.50 7.60 11.51
CA PRO A 76 1.34 8.25 12.81
C PRO A 76 0.07 7.78 13.53
N PHE A 77 -1.02 7.56 12.78
CA PHE A 77 -2.27 7.08 13.35
C PHE A 77 -2.14 5.62 13.81
N LEU A 78 -1.58 4.73 12.99
CA LEU A 78 -1.30 3.35 13.41
C LEU A 78 -0.45 3.33 14.70
N LYS A 79 0.59 4.17 14.77
CA LYS A 79 1.44 4.26 15.96
C LYS A 79 0.67 4.76 17.19
N ALA A 80 -0.22 5.74 17.04
CA ALA A 80 -1.06 6.25 18.12
C ALA A 80 -2.00 5.18 18.72
N TYR A 81 -2.42 4.20 17.90
CA TYR A 81 -3.20 3.05 18.35
C TYR A 81 -2.35 1.87 18.83
N GLY A 82 -1.03 2.05 18.96
CA GLY A 82 -0.14 1.05 19.53
C GLY A 82 0.24 -0.08 18.58
N VAL A 83 0.10 0.13 17.26
CA VAL A 83 0.57 -0.82 16.26
C VAL A 83 2.10 -0.94 16.33
N THR A 84 2.56 -2.18 16.41
CA THR A 84 3.97 -2.59 16.45
C THR A 84 4.36 -3.37 15.20
N ASP A 85 5.66 -3.52 14.96
CA ASP A 85 6.19 -4.34 13.85
C ASP A 85 5.68 -5.79 13.93
N SER A 86 5.66 -6.37 15.13
CA SER A 86 5.12 -7.71 15.37
C SER A 86 3.62 -7.81 15.05
N SER A 87 2.82 -6.81 15.45
CA SER A 87 1.38 -6.82 15.17
C SER A 87 1.06 -6.72 13.68
N MET A 88 1.86 -5.95 12.92
CA MET A 88 1.71 -5.84 11.47
C MET A 88 2.05 -7.17 10.79
N LEU A 89 3.20 -7.77 11.14
CA LEU A 89 3.61 -9.06 10.57
C LEU A 89 2.60 -10.19 10.88
N ASP A 90 2.15 -10.27 12.14
CA ASP A 90 1.16 -11.27 12.56
C ASP A 90 -0.18 -11.07 11.86
N PHE A 91 -0.62 -9.82 11.70
CA PHE A 91 -1.82 -9.50 10.94
C PHE A 91 -1.68 -9.94 9.49
N SER A 92 -0.58 -9.60 8.82
CA SER A 92 -0.34 -9.99 7.43
C SER A 92 -0.36 -11.50 7.25
N ARG A 93 0.40 -12.25 8.07
CA ARG A 93 0.45 -13.72 8.00
C ARG A 93 -0.92 -14.40 8.13
N LYS A 94 -1.80 -13.84 8.94
CA LYS A 94 -3.14 -14.40 9.19
C LYS A 94 -4.14 -14.07 8.09
N ASN A 95 -3.95 -12.97 7.36
CA ASN A 95 -4.98 -12.41 6.48
C ASN A 95 -4.62 -12.37 4.98
N ILE A 96 -3.45 -12.88 4.59
CA ILE A 96 -3.07 -12.90 3.16
C ILE A 96 -4.05 -13.72 2.32
N LEU A 97 -4.52 -13.08 1.24
CA LEU A 97 -5.38 -13.66 0.22
C LEU A 97 -4.64 -13.66 -1.12
N ILE A 98 -4.02 -14.79 -1.46
CA ILE A 98 -3.30 -14.95 -2.73
C ILE A 98 -4.27 -15.00 -3.91
N MET A 99 -3.93 -14.34 -5.02
CA MET A 99 -4.66 -14.44 -6.27
C MET A 99 -4.61 -15.87 -6.84
N PRO A 100 -5.71 -16.39 -7.39
CA PRO A 100 -5.71 -17.70 -8.03
C PRO A 100 -4.59 -17.81 -9.07
N GLY A 101 -3.76 -18.85 -8.96
CA GLY A 101 -2.64 -19.07 -9.86
C GLY A 101 -1.37 -18.27 -9.56
N ALA A 102 -1.41 -17.18 -8.77
CA ALA A 102 -0.25 -16.31 -8.54
C ALA A 102 0.98 -17.07 -8.03
N ARG A 103 0.83 -17.95 -7.03
CA ARG A 103 1.94 -18.82 -6.56
C ARG A 103 2.55 -19.63 -7.71
N LYS A 104 1.73 -20.29 -8.53
CA LYS A 104 2.18 -21.13 -9.63
C LYS A 104 2.89 -20.30 -10.69
N THR A 105 2.28 -19.17 -11.07
CA THR A 105 2.83 -18.25 -12.05
C THR A 105 4.17 -17.68 -11.59
N MET A 106 4.25 -17.15 -10.37
CA MET A 106 5.47 -16.58 -9.82
C MET A 106 6.59 -17.62 -9.69
N ARG A 107 6.28 -18.89 -9.42
CA ARG A 107 7.28 -19.96 -9.46
C ARG A 107 7.75 -20.26 -10.88
N PHE A 108 6.81 -20.45 -11.80
CA PHE A 108 7.09 -20.80 -13.19
C PHE A 108 7.99 -19.76 -13.87
N VAL A 109 7.66 -18.48 -13.74
CA VAL A 109 8.46 -17.39 -14.35
C VAL A 109 9.89 -17.34 -13.80
N GLN A 110 10.11 -17.68 -12.52
CA GLN A 110 11.47 -17.74 -11.96
C GLN A 110 12.36 -18.81 -12.58
N GLU A 111 11.81 -19.81 -13.30
CA GLU A 111 12.59 -20.87 -13.94
C GLU A 111 13.36 -20.36 -15.17
N PHE A 112 12.92 -19.25 -15.78
CA PHE A 112 13.48 -18.78 -17.05
C PHE A 112 13.60 -17.25 -17.18
N MET A 113 13.22 -16.48 -16.16
CA MET A 113 13.42 -15.02 -16.12
C MET A 113 13.69 -14.50 -14.70
N SER A 114 14.54 -13.47 -14.62
CA SER A 114 14.74 -12.73 -13.37
C SER A 114 13.45 -12.02 -13.00
N SER A 115 12.85 -12.40 -11.89
CA SER A 115 11.56 -11.88 -11.47
C SER A 115 11.72 -11.00 -10.24
N PHE A 116 11.05 -9.85 -10.22
CA PHE A 116 11.07 -8.87 -9.14
C PHE A 116 9.65 -8.49 -8.73
N VAL A 117 9.49 -8.18 -7.43
CA VAL A 117 8.28 -7.55 -6.91
C VAL A 117 8.62 -6.12 -6.49
N VAL A 118 7.84 -5.15 -6.95
CA VAL A 118 7.94 -3.75 -6.53
C VAL A 118 6.59 -3.36 -5.95
N ALA A 119 6.54 -3.08 -4.65
CA ALA A 119 5.31 -2.81 -3.93
C ALA A 119 5.44 -1.54 -3.07
N THR A 120 4.37 -0.77 -2.97
CA THR A 120 4.30 0.34 -2.00
C THR A 120 4.09 -0.17 -0.57
N SER A 121 3.54 -1.38 -0.40
CA SER A 121 3.26 -2.02 0.88
C SER A 121 4.49 -2.17 1.78
N TYR A 122 4.26 -2.25 3.09
CA TYR A 122 5.33 -2.40 4.08
C TYR A 122 6.04 -3.75 4.00
N GLU A 123 7.31 -3.77 4.36
CA GLU A 123 8.14 -4.99 4.41
C GLU A 123 7.50 -6.13 5.22
N HIS A 124 6.79 -5.82 6.33
CA HIS A 124 6.03 -6.80 7.12
C HIS A 124 5.02 -7.61 6.30
N TYR A 125 4.24 -6.92 5.47
CA TYR A 125 3.25 -7.56 4.60
C TYR A 125 3.93 -8.35 3.50
N ILE A 126 4.91 -7.74 2.85
CA ILE A 126 5.61 -8.32 1.71
C ILE A 126 6.44 -9.55 2.09
N SER A 127 7.06 -9.55 3.27
CA SER A 127 7.72 -10.73 3.84
C SER A 127 6.73 -11.88 4.01
N ALA A 128 5.56 -11.60 4.59
CA ALA A 128 4.53 -12.61 4.76
C ALA A 128 3.98 -13.12 3.40
N VAL A 129 3.86 -12.25 2.39
CA VAL A 129 3.48 -12.66 1.03
C VAL A 129 4.55 -13.55 0.39
N CYS A 130 5.81 -13.19 0.51
CA CYS A 130 6.93 -13.95 -0.05
C CYS A 130 7.08 -15.32 0.60
N ASP A 131 6.95 -15.41 1.93
CA ASP A 131 6.83 -16.67 2.67
C ASP A 131 5.64 -17.47 2.11
N ALA A 132 4.50 -16.81 1.93
CA ALA A 132 3.29 -17.45 1.46
C ALA A 132 3.50 -18.03 0.07
N ILE A 133 4.08 -17.35 -0.91
CA ILE A 133 4.21 -17.86 -2.29
C ILE A 133 5.53 -18.60 -2.58
N GLY A 134 6.51 -18.53 -1.69
CA GLY A 134 7.87 -19.05 -1.89
C GLY A 134 8.66 -18.21 -2.89
N PHE A 135 8.64 -16.87 -2.71
CA PHE A 135 9.36 -15.92 -3.55
C PHE A 135 10.56 -15.32 -2.78
N PRO A 136 11.73 -15.15 -3.41
CA PRO A 136 12.94 -14.64 -2.75
C PRO A 136 12.80 -13.15 -2.38
N MET A 137 12.97 -12.82 -1.10
CA MET A 137 12.90 -11.42 -0.62
C MET A 137 14.01 -10.54 -1.19
N GLU A 138 15.16 -11.11 -1.56
CA GLU A 138 16.25 -10.38 -2.22
C GLU A 138 15.84 -9.77 -3.58
N ASN A 139 14.78 -10.28 -4.20
CA ASN A 139 14.23 -9.76 -5.45
C ASN A 139 13.03 -8.84 -5.22
N VAL A 140 12.88 -8.27 -4.03
CA VAL A 140 11.72 -7.46 -3.67
C VAL A 140 12.14 -6.05 -3.24
N TYR A 141 11.44 -5.06 -3.78
CA TYR A 141 11.54 -3.66 -3.38
C TYR A 141 10.21 -3.24 -2.75
N CYS A 142 10.25 -2.86 -1.47
CA CYS A 142 9.08 -2.47 -0.72
C CYS A 142 9.38 -1.34 0.27
N THR A 143 8.36 -0.88 0.99
CA THR A 143 8.52 0.18 1.97
C THR A 143 9.09 -0.40 3.27
N ALA A 144 10.38 -0.20 3.49
CA ALA A 144 11.04 -0.51 4.76
C ALA A 144 10.44 0.34 5.90
N LEU A 145 10.10 -0.30 7.01
CA LEU A 145 9.44 0.34 8.15
C LEU A 145 9.92 -0.28 9.45
N ASN A 146 10.12 0.55 10.46
CA ASN A 146 10.36 0.13 11.84
C ASN A 146 9.49 0.96 12.77
N MET A 147 8.31 0.42 13.11
CA MET A 147 7.35 1.05 14.01
C MET A 147 7.88 1.12 15.43
N ASP A 148 8.62 0.12 15.88
CA ASP A 148 9.05 -0.01 17.27
C ASP A 148 10.17 0.98 17.62
N ALA A 149 10.96 1.43 16.64
CA ALA A 149 11.95 2.49 16.79
C ALA A 149 11.34 3.88 17.02
N VAL A 150 10.10 4.10 16.56
CA VAL A 150 9.41 5.38 16.75
C VAL A 150 8.85 5.46 18.17
N ARG A 151 9.24 6.48 18.92
CA ARG A 151 8.65 6.78 20.23
C ARG A 151 7.47 7.73 20.05
N MET A 152 6.42 7.50 20.82
CA MET A 152 5.26 8.39 20.89
C MET A 152 4.80 8.46 22.33
N ASN A 153 4.65 9.68 22.85
CA ASN A 153 4.11 9.89 24.19
C ASN A 153 2.57 9.90 24.17
N GLN A 154 1.97 9.83 25.35
CA GLN A 154 0.51 9.74 25.48
C GLN A 154 -0.21 10.96 24.88
N TRP A 155 0.33 12.16 25.05
CA TRP A 155 -0.28 13.38 24.54
C TRP A 155 -0.27 13.44 23.00
N GLU A 156 0.82 13.00 22.35
CA GLU A 156 0.91 12.87 20.90
C GLU A 156 -0.11 11.85 20.39
N ALA A 157 -0.19 10.68 21.05
CA ALA A 157 -1.12 9.62 20.70
C ALA A 157 -2.58 10.09 20.82
N ASP A 158 -2.94 10.76 21.92
CA ASP A 158 -4.30 11.28 22.13
C ASP A 158 -4.66 12.39 21.13
N SER A 159 -3.68 13.22 20.75
CA SER A 159 -3.86 14.26 19.74
C SER A 159 -4.09 13.66 18.35
N LEU A 160 -3.29 12.66 17.96
CA LEU A 160 -3.45 11.95 16.69
C LEU A 160 -4.76 11.18 16.64
N LYS A 161 -5.23 10.60 17.76
CA LYS A 161 -6.55 9.96 17.84
C LYS A 161 -7.69 10.94 17.60
N LYS A 162 -7.61 12.16 18.15
CA LYS A 162 -8.60 13.22 17.90
C LYS A 162 -8.60 13.65 16.43
N ILE A 163 -7.43 13.83 15.84
CA ILE A 163 -7.28 14.15 14.41
C ILE A 163 -7.86 13.01 13.56
N ALA A 164 -7.56 11.75 13.88
CA ALA A 164 -8.12 10.60 13.18
C ALA A 164 -9.65 10.59 13.20
N HIS A 165 -10.26 10.90 14.35
CA HIS A 165 -11.71 11.01 14.47
C HIS A 165 -12.30 12.15 13.64
N GLU A 166 -11.60 13.29 13.60
CA GLU A 166 -12.00 14.43 12.78
C GLU A 166 -11.98 14.06 11.30
N ILE A 167 -10.86 13.51 10.81
CA ILE A 167 -10.68 13.12 9.40
C ILE A 167 -11.68 12.03 9.01
N ALA A 168 -11.90 11.02 9.87
CA ALA A 168 -12.88 9.97 9.61
C ALA A 168 -14.33 10.49 9.52
N GLY A 169 -14.61 11.69 10.07
CA GLY A 169 -15.90 12.36 9.95
C GLY A 169 -16.03 13.26 8.71
N MET A 170 -14.95 13.47 7.96
CA MET A 170 -14.98 14.29 6.75
C MET A 170 -15.59 13.51 5.58
N PRO A 171 -16.28 14.19 4.64
CA PRO A 171 -16.68 13.56 3.39
C PRO A 171 -15.42 13.21 2.57
N VAL A 172 -15.43 12.04 1.94
CA VAL A 172 -14.35 11.65 1.02
C VAL A 172 -14.38 12.58 -0.19
N PRO A 173 -13.29 13.34 -0.47
CA PRO A 173 -13.28 14.27 -1.58
C PRO A 173 -13.56 13.61 -2.93
N ARG A 174 -14.25 14.28 -3.84
CA ARG A 174 -14.44 13.78 -5.20
C ARG A 174 -13.45 14.43 -6.17
N ILE A 175 -12.90 13.63 -7.08
CA ILE A 175 -12.05 14.10 -8.17
C ILE A 175 -12.87 13.99 -9.46
N PRO A 176 -13.23 15.11 -10.10
CA PRO A 176 -13.82 15.11 -11.44
C PRO A 176 -12.90 14.47 -12.48
N GLU A 177 -13.45 13.80 -13.50
CA GLU A 177 -12.66 13.07 -14.52
C GLU A 177 -11.60 13.94 -15.23
N ASN A 178 -11.85 15.25 -15.39
CA ASN A 178 -10.96 16.19 -16.07
C ASN A 178 -10.27 17.18 -15.11
N ALA A 179 -10.19 16.87 -13.81
CA ALA A 179 -9.55 17.75 -12.86
C ALA A 179 -8.03 17.80 -13.08
N THR A 180 -7.49 19.00 -13.25
CA THR A 180 -6.07 19.27 -13.48
C THR A 180 -5.47 20.21 -12.44
N CYS A 181 -6.32 20.83 -11.61
CA CYS A 181 -5.91 21.69 -10.52
C CYS A 181 -6.92 21.65 -9.36
N LEU A 182 -6.54 22.20 -8.20
CA LEU A 182 -7.44 22.24 -7.03
C LEU A 182 -8.74 22.99 -7.30
N ASP A 183 -8.73 23.99 -8.19
CA ASP A 183 -9.92 24.79 -8.46
C ASP A 183 -11.00 24.06 -9.26
N ASP A 184 -10.67 22.91 -9.85
CA ASP A 184 -11.62 22.02 -10.52
C ASP A 184 -12.47 21.23 -9.50
N LEU A 185 -12.06 21.17 -8.23
CA LEU A 185 -12.80 20.48 -7.17
C LEU A 185 -13.98 21.34 -6.68
N SER A 186 -15.02 20.67 -6.19
CA SER A 186 -16.16 21.37 -5.58
C SER A 186 -15.70 22.22 -4.37
N PRO A 187 -16.41 23.30 -4.01
CA PRO A 187 -16.06 24.09 -2.83
C PRO A 187 -15.97 23.25 -1.54
N GLN A 188 -16.80 22.22 -1.41
CA GLN A 188 -16.79 21.30 -0.29
C GLN A 188 -15.53 20.43 -0.28
N ASP A 189 -15.17 19.84 -1.42
CA ASP A 189 -13.98 18.97 -1.54
C ASP A 189 -12.69 19.77 -1.31
N ARG A 190 -12.60 20.98 -1.87
CA ARG A 190 -11.49 21.91 -1.61
C ARG A 190 -11.35 22.25 -0.13
N ALA A 191 -12.46 22.42 0.58
CA ALA A 191 -12.43 22.72 2.01
C ALA A 191 -11.85 21.54 2.82
N VAL A 192 -12.18 20.29 2.46
CA VAL A 192 -11.57 19.10 3.05
C VAL A 192 -10.07 19.07 2.77
N VAL A 193 -9.66 19.24 1.51
CA VAL A 193 -8.22 19.22 1.14
C VAL A 193 -7.43 20.31 1.84
N ARG A 194 -8.00 21.51 2.03
CA ARG A 194 -7.33 22.61 2.75
C ARG A 194 -7.25 22.37 4.27
N ARG A 195 -8.13 21.54 4.82
CA ARG A 195 -8.13 21.17 6.25
C ARG A 195 -7.06 20.12 6.56
N LEU A 196 -6.74 19.26 5.58
CA LEU A 196 -5.74 18.18 5.65
C LEU A 196 -4.33 18.69 5.34
#